data_AF-K6ZG33-F1
#
_entry.id   AF-K6ZG33-F1
#
_cell.length_a   1.000
_cell.length_b   1.000
_cell.length_c   1.000
_cell.angle_alpha   90.00
_cell.angle_beta   90.00
_cell.angle_gamma   90.00
#
_symmetry.space_group_name_H-M   'P 1'
#
loop_
_entity.id
_entity.type
_entity.pdbx_description
1 polymer ?
#
loop_
_entity_poly.entity_id
_entity_poly.type
_entity_poly.pdbx_seq_one_letter_code
_entity_poly.pdbx_strand_id
1 'polypeptide(L)'
;MKFSRLDEIINTSEDIELSFKDAAWKTTTNNIKNDVGWLSEDEYHAVFDTVPQQTVYAFETFERVSKATGLSTRLSTSFVLGWESFNKFQQSTDILFLYVVSEQLDWVFYGNRDIWSFSTRYIIG
;
A
#
# COMPACT_ATOMS: atom_id res chain seq x y z
N MET A 1 -3.37 0.06 -13.12
CA MET A 1 -3.96 1.35 -12.69
C MET A 1 -2.90 2.45 -12.75
N LYS A 2 -3.26 3.72 -13.01
CA LYS A 2 -2.31 4.85 -12.97
C LYS A 2 -2.26 5.46 -11.56
N PHE A 3 -1.09 5.95 -11.15
CA PHE A 3 -0.89 6.62 -9.86
C PHE A 3 -1.88 7.77 -9.63
N SER A 4 -2.20 8.55 -10.66
CA SER A 4 -3.14 9.69 -10.57
C SER A 4 -4.54 9.31 -10.07
N ARG A 5 -4.91 8.03 -10.11
CA ARG A 5 -6.18 7.55 -9.53
C ARG A 5 -6.11 7.44 -7.99
N LEU A 6 -4.93 7.29 -7.41
CA LEU A 6 -4.73 7.31 -5.96
C LEU A 6 -5.08 8.69 -5.37
N ASP A 7 -4.73 9.76 -6.10
CA ASP A 7 -5.05 11.14 -5.75
C ASP A 7 -6.57 11.40 -5.71
N GLU A 8 -7.42 10.50 -6.21
CA GLU A 8 -8.88 10.64 -6.10
C GLU A 8 -9.36 10.38 -4.66
N ILE A 9 -8.64 9.57 -3.88
CA ILE A 9 -9.06 9.12 -2.54
C ILE A 9 -8.11 9.52 -1.40
N ILE A 10 -6.82 9.71 -1.69
CA ILE A 10 -5.79 10.03 -0.69
C ILE A 10 -5.19 11.40 -0.99
N ASN A 11 -4.85 12.15 0.05
CA ASN A 11 -4.03 13.34 -0.06
C ASN A 11 -2.54 12.97 -0.13
N THR A 12 -2.01 12.89 -1.35
CA THR A 12 -0.61 12.53 -1.63
C THR A 12 0.36 13.71 -1.58
N SER A 13 -0.09 14.91 -1.19
CA SER A 13 0.78 16.10 -1.16
C SER A 13 1.68 16.17 0.06
N GLU A 14 1.35 15.45 1.14
CA GLU A 14 2.04 15.58 2.43
C GLU A 14 2.90 14.38 2.81
N ASP A 15 2.77 13.21 2.16
CA ASP A 15 3.69 12.06 2.23
C ASP A 15 4.20 11.61 3.62
N ILE A 16 3.47 11.95 4.68
CA ILE A 16 3.86 11.65 6.07
C ILE A 16 2.96 10.56 6.67
N GLU A 17 1.67 10.57 6.33
CA GLU A 17 0.69 9.62 6.83
C GLU A 17 -0.43 9.37 5.82
N LEU A 18 -1.12 8.24 5.97
CA LEU A 18 -2.30 7.92 5.18
C LEU A 18 -3.43 8.90 5.53
N SER A 19 -3.68 9.87 4.64
CA SER A 19 -4.70 10.90 4.80
C SER A 19 -5.76 10.79 3.70
N PHE A 20 -6.99 10.41 4.07
CA PHE A 20 -8.10 10.29 3.12
C PHE A 20 -8.78 11.63 2.86
N LYS A 21 -9.27 11.83 1.63
CA LYS A 21 -10.02 13.03 1.25
C LYS A 21 -11.46 13.06 1.76
N ASP A 22 -11.99 11.91 2.18
CA ASP A 22 -13.30 11.78 2.79
C ASP A 22 -13.23 10.96 4.10
N ALA A 23 -14.24 11.11 4.96
CA ALA A 23 -14.29 10.45 6.27
C ALA A 23 -14.92 9.04 6.24
N ALA A 24 -15.21 8.48 5.04
CA ALA A 24 -15.93 7.21 4.90
C ALA A 24 -15.03 5.96 5.05
N TRP A 25 -13.82 6.14 5.58
CA TRP A 25 -12.80 5.09 5.68
C TRP A 25 -12.64 4.62 7.13
N LYS A 26 -12.63 3.30 7.31
CA LYS A 26 -12.25 2.67 8.56
C LYS A 26 -10.80 2.21 8.45
N THR A 27 -9.94 2.75 9.32
CA THR A 27 -8.51 2.45 9.32
C THR A 27 -8.12 1.64 10.55
N THR A 28 -7.32 0.61 10.34
CA THR A 28 -6.56 -0.09 11.38
C THR A 28 -5.08 0.18 11.15
N THR A 29 -4.38 0.63 12.18
CA THR A 29 -2.94 0.95 12.13
C THR A 29 -2.20 0.18 13.21
N ASN A 30 -1.04 -0.37 12.87
CA ASN A 30 -0.15 -1.04 13.81
C ASN A 30 1.32 -0.72 13.51
N ASN A 31 2.16 -0.87 14.53
CA ASN A 31 3.62 -0.82 14.35
C ASN A 31 4.10 -2.07 13.61
N ILE A 32 5.12 -1.90 12.77
CA ILE A 32 5.83 -3.01 12.15
C ILE A 32 6.60 -3.75 13.25
N LYS A 33 6.41 -5.07 13.29
CA LYS A 33 7.08 -5.96 14.26
C LYS A 33 8.14 -6.84 13.61
N ASN A 34 8.18 -6.86 12.28
CA ASN A 34 9.02 -7.75 11.49
C ASN A 34 10.37 -7.06 11.19
N ASP A 35 11.45 -7.84 11.21
CA ASP A 35 12.78 -7.34 10.83
C ASP A 35 12.85 -6.97 9.34
N VAL A 36 11.99 -7.59 8.52
CA VAL A 36 11.89 -7.38 7.07
C VAL A 36 10.41 -7.36 6.66
N GLY A 37 10.05 -6.37 5.85
CA GLY A 37 8.68 -6.18 5.35
C GLY A 37 7.72 -5.53 6.36
N TRP A 38 6.48 -5.35 5.95
CA TRP A 38 5.44 -4.72 6.75
C TRP A 38 4.64 -5.74 7.57
N LEU A 39 4.27 -6.87 6.96
CA LEU A 39 3.40 -7.87 7.56
C LEU A 39 4.07 -9.24 7.62
N SER A 40 3.88 -9.92 8.74
CA SER A 40 4.04 -11.37 8.85
C SER A 40 2.91 -12.09 8.12
N GLU A 41 3.02 -13.41 7.95
CA GLU A 41 1.98 -14.21 7.31
C GLU A 41 0.64 -14.13 8.07
N ASP A 42 0.70 -14.23 9.41
CA ASP A 42 -0.49 -14.13 10.26
C ASP A 42 -1.16 -12.75 10.16
N GLU A 43 -0.36 -11.67 10.16
CA GLU A 43 -0.88 -10.31 10.00
C GLU A 43 -1.44 -10.08 8.59
N TYR A 44 -0.81 -10.66 7.56
CA TYR A 44 -1.32 -10.64 6.20
C TYR A 44 -2.71 -11.27 6.14
N HIS A 45 -2.89 -12.46 6.71
CA HIS A 45 -4.19 -13.15 6.71
C HIS A 45 -5.25 -12.36 7.50
N ALA A 46 -4.88 -11.81 8.66
CA ALA A 46 -5.78 -10.98 9.44
C ALA A 46 -6.27 -9.72 8.70
N VAL A 47 -5.43 -9.16 7.82
CA VAL A 47 -5.74 -7.96 7.03
C VAL A 47 -6.49 -8.31 5.74
N PHE A 48 -5.97 -9.25 4.96
CA PHE A 48 -6.38 -9.44 3.56
C PHE A 48 -7.34 -10.60 3.33
N ASP A 49 -7.58 -11.51 4.28
CA ASP A 49 -8.56 -12.59 4.08
C ASP A 49 -10.00 -12.07 3.96
N THR A 50 -10.24 -10.82 4.37
CA THR A 50 -11.54 -10.15 4.24
C THR A 50 -11.78 -9.53 2.86
N VAL A 51 -10.75 -9.43 2.01
CA VAL A 51 -10.87 -8.89 0.65
C VAL A 51 -10.76 -9.99 -0.40
N PRO A 52 -11.47 -9.87 -1.53
CA PRO A 52 -11.39 -10.88 -2.58
C PRO A 52 -10.00 -10.92 -3.21
N GLN A 53 -9.59 -12.11 -3.63
CA GLN A 53 -8.38 -12.29 -4.42
C GLN A 53 -8.51 -11.50 -5.73
N GLN A 54 -7.58 -10.57 -5.95
CA GLN A 54 -7.64 -9.64 -7.08
C GLN A 54 -6.25 -9.15 -7.47
N THR A 55 -6.12 -8.56 -8.65
CA THR A 55 -4.89 -7.81 -8.99
C THR A 55 -4.86 -6.52 -8.20
N VAL A 56 -3.76 -6.28 -7.52
CA VAL A 56 -3.52 -5.07 -6.74
C VAL A 56 -2.39 -4.26 -7.34
N TYR A 57 -2.37 -2.97 -7.01
CA TYR A 57 -1.40 -2.04 -7.55
C TYR A 57 -0.63 -1.40 -6.41
N ALA A 58 0.71 -1.44 -6.50
CA ALA A 58 1.60 -0.89 -5.51
C ALA A 58 2.31 0.36 -6.06
N PHE A 59 2.29 1.43 -5.26
CA PHE A 59 2.81 2.74 -5.62
C PHE A 59 3.62 3.36 -4.49
N GLU A 60 4.65 4.10 -4.87
CA GLU A 60 5.22 5.16 -4.04
C GLU A 60 4.71 6.51 -4.52
N THR A 61 4.63 7.46 -3.60
CA THR A 61 4.26 8.85 -3.91
C THR A 61 5.43 9.66 -4.44
N PHE A 62 6.63 9.42 -3.93
CA PHE A 62 7.87 10.01 -4.42
C PHE A 62 8.46 9.23 -5.60
N GLU A 63 9.30 9.90 -6.40
CA GLU A 63 10.09 9.24 -7.44
C GLU A 63 11.46 8.85 -6.88
N ARG A 64 11.93 7.63 -7.16
CA ARG A 64 13.29 7.19 -6.81
C ARG A 64 14.25 7.64 -7.89
N VAL A 65 15.30 8.37 -7.50
CA VAL A 65 16.42 8.66 -8.41
C VAL A 65 17.46 7.55 -8.29
N SER A 66 17.61 6.75 -9.34
CA SER A 66 18.63 5.70 -9.40
C SER A 66 20.02 6.33 -9.39
N LYS A 67 20.83 6.04 -8.35
CA LYS A 67 22.21 6.56 -8.26
C LYS A 67 23.10 6.12 -9.43
N ALA A 68 22.82 4.95 -10.02
CA ALA A 68 23.63 4.40 -11.10
C ALA A 68 23.31 5.01 -12.47
N THR A 69 22.06 5.41 -12.70
CA THR A 69 21.59 5.87 -14.03
C THR A 69 21.12 7.32 -14.04
N GLY A 70 20.91 7.94 -12.87
CA GLY A 70 20.31 9.26 -12.71
C GLY A 70 18.82 9.31 -13.08
N LEU A 71 18.21 8.19 -13.48
CA LEU A 71 16.83 8.14 -13.89
C LEU A 71 15.90 8.20 -12.68
N SER A 72 14.87 9.04 -12.78
CA SER A 72 13.78 9.12 -11.82
C SER A 72 12.72 8.11 -12.21
N THR A 73 12.41 7.17 -11.31
CA THR A 73 11.38 6.15 -11.50
C THR A 73 10.53 6.04 -10.25
N ARG A 74 9.22 6.21 -10.39
CA ARG A 74 8.26 5.87 -9.35
C ARG A 74 8.03 4.36 -9.34
N LEU A 75 7.98 3.75 -8.15
CA LEU A 75 7.50 2.38 -8.05
C LEU A 75 6.06 2.31 -8.57
N SER A 76 5.85 1.52 -9.61
CA SER A 76 4.53 1.20 -10.13
C SER A 76 4.54 -0.25 -10.56
N THR A 77 4.06 -1.11 -9.67
CA THR A 77 3.99 -2.55 -9.93
C THR A 77 2.58 -3.06 -9.64
N SER A 78 2.27 -4.22 -10.18
CA SER A 78 1.01 -4.92 -9.93
C SER A 78 1.25 -6.40 -9.77
N PHE A 79 0.50 -7.03 -8.88
CA PHE A 79 0.56 -8.47 -8.65
C PHE A 79 -0.82 -8.98 -8.24
N VAL A 80 -1.03 -10.28 -8.39
CA VAL A 80 -2.23 -10.93 -7.84
C VAL A 80 -2.06 -11.03 -6.33
N LEU A 81 -3.03 -10.51 -5.59
CA LEU A 81 -3.02 -10.54 -4.13
C LEU A 81 -2.99 -11.99 -3.64
N GLY A 82 -2.02 -12.28 -2.80
CA GLY A 82 -1.74 -13.59 -2.24
C GLY A 82 -0.47 -13.50 -1.42
N TRP A 83 -0.39 -14.27 -0.33
CA TRP A 83 0.73 -14.19 0.60
C TRP A 83 2.08 -14.30 -0.10
N GLU A 84 2.28 -15.32 -0.96
CA GLU A 84 3.56 -15.50 -1.66
C GLU A 84 3.95 -14.28 -2.52
N SER A 85 2.99 -13.70 -3.24
CA SER A 85 3.22 -12.55 -4.11
C SER A 85 3.50 -11.28 -3.30
N PHE A 86 2.73 -11.05 -2.23
CA PHE A 86 2.92 -9.94 -1.32
C PHE A 86 4.26 -10.05 -0.58
N ASN A 87 4.59 -11.24 -0.06
CA ASN A 87 5.82 -11.50 0.67
C ASN A 87 7.05 -11.29 -0.21
N LYS A 88 7.02 -11.82 -1.45
CA LYS A 88 8.06 -11.55 -2.45
C LYS A 88 8.19 -10.06 -2.75
N PHE A 89 7.06 -9.36 -2.89
CA PHE A 89 7.05 -7.93 -3.13
C PHE A 89 7.68 -7.14 -1.97
N GLN A 90 7.25 -7.35 -0.72
CA GLN A 90 7.79 -6.62 0.44
C GLN A 90 9.26 -6.93 0.73
N GLN A 91 9.76 -8.11 0.36
CA GLN A 91 11.20 -8.45 0.45
C GLN A 91 12.04 -7.82 -0.67
N SER A 92 11.42 -7.50 -1.82
CA SER A 92 12.11 -6.95 -2.99
C SER A 92 12.29 -5.43 -2.94
N THR A 93 11.64 -4.77 -1.98
CA THR A 93 11.68 -3.32 -1.81
C THR A 93 12.22 -2.95 -0.45
N ASP A 94 12.97 -1.86 -0.38
CA ASP A 94 13.25 -1.20 0.89
C ASP A 94 11.92 -0.71 1.48
N ILE A 95 11.81 -0.79 2.81
CA ILE A 95 10.65 -0.28 3.55
C ILE A 95 10.65 1.25 3.45
N LEU A 96 9.71 1.76 2.66
CA LEU A 96 9.50 3.18 2.33
C LEU A 96 7.99 3.47 2.29
N PHE A 97 7.59 4.73 2.07
CA PHE A 97 6.18 5.12 1.94
C PHE A 97 5.54 4.43 0.74
N LEU A 98 4.67 3.46 1.01
CA LEU A 98 4.05 2.59 0.02
C LEU A 98 2.54 2.59 0.18
N TYR A 99 1.84 2.58 -0.94
CA TYR A 99 0.43 2.28 -1.05
C TYR A 99 0.22 1.02 -1.88
N VAL A 100 -0.57 0.08 -1.38
CA VAL A 100 -1.12 -1.05 -2.15
C VAL A 100 -2.63 -0.90 -2.15
N VAL A 101 -3.25 -0.94 -3.34
CA VAL A 101 -4.68 -0.66 -3.49
C VAL A 101 -5.35 -1.63 -4.47
N SER A 102 -6.65 -1.83 -4.28
CA SER A 102 -7.51 -2.50 -5.24
C SER A 102 -7.71 -1.69 -6.52
N GLU A 103 -8.19 -2.35 -7.57
CA GLU A 103 -8.59 -1.67 -8.81
C GLU A 103 -9.79 -0.73 -8.61
N GLN A 104 -10.69 -1.11 -7.70
CA GLN A 104 -11.92 -0.39 -7.36
C GLN A 104 -11.69 0.76 -6.39
N LEU A 105 -10.49 0.86 -5.78
CA LEU A 105 -10.17 1.86 -4.75
C LEU A 105 -11.15 1.81 -3.56
N ASP A 106 -11.58 0.60 -3.19
CA ASP A 106 -12.45 0.32 -2.05
C ASP A 106 -11.68 -0.06 -0.78
N TRP A 107 -10.39 -0.38 -0.91
CA TRP A 107 -9.47 -0.53 0.20
C TRP A 107 -8.06 -0.02 -0.15
N VAL A 108 -7.31 0.35 0.88
CA VAL A 108 -5.93 0.83 0.80
C VAL A 108 -5.12 0.19 1.91
N PHE A 109 -4.02 -0.44 1.54
CA PHE A 109 -2.93 -0.75 2.46
C PHE A 109 -1.85 0.31 2.31
N TYR A 110 -1.40 0.85 3.42
CA TYR A 110 -0.30 1.80 3.49
C TYR A 110 0.78 1.25 4.41
N GLY A 111 2.03 1.45 4.04
CA GLY A 111 3.18 1.10 4.87
C GLY A 111 4.25 2.16 4.78
N ASN A 112 4.93 2.42 5.89
CA ASN A 112 6.18 3.16 5.92
C ASN A 112 7.21 2.38 6.74
N ARG A 113 8.23 3.03 7.31
CA ARG A 113 9.29 2.37 8.09
C ARG A 113 8.89 1.94 9.49
N ASP A 114 7.84 2.54 10.04
CA ASP A 114 7.49 2.39 11.44
C ASP A 114 6.14 1.68 11.61
N ILE A 115 5.21 1.92 10.69
CA ILE A 115 3.83 1.45 10.77
C ILE A 115 3.33 0.87 9.46
N TRP A 116 2.27 0.09 9.57
CA TRP A 116 1.36 -0.21 8.48
C TRP A 116 -0.07 0.17 8.87
N SER A 117 -0.86 0.52 7.87
CA SER A 117 -2.27 0.82 7.99
C SER A 117 -3.06 0.07 6.92
N PHE A 118 -4.23 -0.43 7.28
CA PHE A 118 -5.20 -0.96 6.35
C PHE A 118 -6.52 -0.24 6.51
N SER A 119 -7.05 0.25 5.40
CA SER A 119 -8.25 1.06 5.36
C SER A 119 -9.23 0.50 4.36
N THR A 120 -10.49 0.41 4.76
CA THR A 120 -11.59 -0.03 3.90
C THR A 120 -12.66 1.04 3.88
N ARG A 121 -13.28 1.24 2.72
CA ARG A 121 -14.39 2.17 2.58
C ARG A 121 -15.68 1.50 3.10
N TYR A 122 -16.45 2.20 3.92
CA TYR A 122 -17.81 1.76 4.23
C TYR A 122 -18.64 1.78 2.94
N ILE A 123 -19.00 0.60 2.44
CA ILE A 123 -20.10 0.49 1.49
C ILE A 123 -21.37 0.60 2.32
N ILE A 124 -21.97 1.79 2.34
CA ILE A 124 -23.35 1.93 2.81
C ILE A 124 -24.21 1.21 1.77
N GLY A 125 -24.66 0.00 2.11
CA GLY A 125 -25.62 -0.77 1.32
C GLY A 125 -27.02 -0.17 1.36
#